data_AF-A0A8J3IRL0-F1
#
_entry.id   AF-A0A8J3IRL0-F1
#
_cell.length_a   1.000
_cell.length_b   1.000
_cell.length_c   1.000
_cell.angle_alpha   90.00
_cell.angle_beta   90.00
_cell.angle_gamma   90.00
#
_symmetry.space_group_name_H-M   'P 1'
#
loop_
_entity.id
_entity.type
_entity.pdbx_description
1 polymer ?
#
loop_
_entity_poly.entity_id
_entity_poly.type
_entity_poly.pdbx_seq_one_letter_code
_entity_poly.pdbx_strand_id
1 'polypeptide(L)'
;MPHLNLSADEVLTTTRAVRKRLDLTRPVEQEVLQECLELAVQAPTGRIRQRWEFVVVTDAEQRRALADVYRRGQMQPEHFSVAHLPGANFSRAGHMKSTHRVYDGLWYRN
;
A
#
# COMPACT_ATOMS: atom_id res chain seq x y z
N MET A 1 8.82 17.73 -5.42
CA MET A 1 9.62 16.77 -4.61
C MET A 1 11.11 16.78 -5.00
N PRO A 2 12.06 16.27 -4.19
CA PRO A 2 13.44 16.12 -4.64
C PRO A 2 13.54 15.12 -5.80
N HIS A 3 14.22 15.50 -6.88
CA HIS A 3 14.50 14.61 -8.00
C HIS A 3 15.62 13.64 -7.61
N LEU A 4 15.30 12.34 -7.57
CA LEU A 4 16.22 11.29 -7.14
C LEU A 4 17.08 10.70 -8.28
N ASN A 5 16.91 11.18 -9.53
CA ASN A 5 17.61 10.71 -10.73
C ASN A 5 17.62 9.17 -10.90
N LEU A 6 16.50 8.52 -10.59
CA LEU A 6 16.32 7.07 -10.73
C LEU A 6 15.76 6.74 -12.12
N SER A 7 16.26 5.66 -12.71
CA SER A 7 15.64 5.00 -13.87
C SER A 7 14.33 4.30 -13.48
N ALA A 8 13.51 3.96 -14.48
CA ALA A 8 12.28 3.21 -14.27
C ALA A 8 12.55 1.85 -13.59
N ASP A 9 13.61 1.15 -14.01
CA ASP A 9 14.03 -0.11 -13.41
C ASP A 9 14.42 0.06 -11.94
N GLU A 10 15.16 1.11 -11.60
CA GLU A 10 15.52 1.41 -10.20
C GLU A 10 14.29 1.72 -9.36
N VAL A 11 13.35 2.53 -9.86
CA VAL A 11 12.10 2.82 -9.15
C VAL A 11 11.33 1.52 -8.86
N LEU A 12 11.10 0.69 -9.89
CA LEU A 12 10.31 -0.53 -9.75
C LEU A 12 11.00 -1.61 -8.90
N THR A 13 12.33 -1.71 -8.99
CA THR A 13 13.09 -2.73 -8.27
C THR A 13 13.45 -2.33 -6.84
N THR A 14 13.34 -1.05 -6.46
CA THR A 14 13.63 -0.57 -5.10
C THR A 14 12.38 -0.17 -4.30
N THR A 15 11.26 0.11 -4.95
CA THR A 15 9.98 0.37 -4.27
C THR A 15 9.58 -0.86 -3.45
N ARG A 16 9.40 -0.68 -2.14
CA ARG A 16 9.01 -1.73 -1.19
C ARG A 16 7.94 -1.20 -0.26
N ALA A 17 7.17 -2.10 0.36
CA ALA A 17 6.33 -1.73 1.49
C ALA A 17 7.20 -1.30 2.68
N VAL A 18 7.26 -0.01 2.96
CA VAL A 18 8.02 0.56 4.08
C VAL A 18 7.14 0.56 5.34
N ARG A 19 7.60 -0.11 6.40
CA ARG A 19 6.85 -0.22 7.68
C ARG A 19 7.68 0.09 8.92
N LYS A 20 9.00 0.26 8.77
CA LYS A 20 9.96 0.57 9.84
C LYS A 20 10.67 1.87 9.48
N ARG A 21 11.17 2.60 10.50
CA ARG A 21 12.04 3.79 10.35
C ARG A 21 11.39 4.98 9.63
N LEU A 22 10.08 5.13 9.75
CA LEU A 22 9.37 6.34 9.31
C LEU A 22 9.40 7.38 10.45
N ASP A 23 9.64 8.64 10.10
CA ASP A 23 9.34 9.75 10.98
C ASP A 23 7.83 10.01 10.92
N LEU A 24 7.11 9.56 11.95
CA LEU A 24 5.65 9.69 12.05
C LEU A 24 5.19 11.06 12.55
N THR A 25 6.13 11.90 13.00
CA THR A 25 5.83 13.25 13.52
C THR A 25 5.85 14.29 12.42
N ARG A 26 6.59 14.03 11.33
CA ARG A 26 6.63 14.89 10.15
C ARG A 26 5.35 14.72 9.31
N PRO A 27 4.54 15.79 9.12
CA PRO A 27 3.41 15.73 8.21
C PRO A 27 3.88 15.57 6.76
N VAL A 28 3.01 15.04 5.91
CA VAL A 28 3.20 15.07 4.45
C VAL A 28 2.48 16.30 3.94
N GLU A 29 3.18 17.16 3.22
CA GLU A 29 2.60 18.39 2.69
C GLU A 29 1.49 18.12 1.67
N GLN A 30 0.50 19.00 1.64
CA GLN A 30 -0.69 18.82 0.81
C GLN A 30 -0.35 18.77 -0.68
N GLU A 31 0.61 19.59 -1.12
CA GLU A 31 1.07 19.67 -2.51
C GLU A 31 1.71 18.34 -2.95
N VAL A 32 2.43 17.68 -2.04
CA VAL A 32 3.02 16.36 -2.31
C VAL A 32 1.94 15.30 -2.51
N LEU A 33 0.90 15.33 -1.67
CA LEU A 33 -0.23 14.40 -1.78
C LEU A 33 -0.96 14.61 -3.12
N GLN A 34 -1.16 15.86 -3.52
CA GLN A 34 -1.79 16.21 -4.79
C GLN A 34 -0.95 15.76 -5.99
N GLU A 35 0.35 16.05 -6.01
CA GLU A 35 1.28 15.62 -7.07
C GLU A 35 1.23 14.08 -7.23
N CYS A 36 1.18 13.35 -6.13
CA CYS A 36 1.06 11.90 -6.14
C CYS A 36 -0.28 11.40 -6.74
N LEU A 37 -1.40 12.07 -6.43
CA LEU A 37 -2.71 11.73 -6.99
C LEU A 37 -2.78 12.04 -8.48
N GLU A 38 -2.22 13.16 -8.93
CA GLU A 38 -2.13 13.55 -10.35
C GLU A 38 -1.36 12.51 -11.18
N LEU A 39 -0.29 11.94 -10.60
CA LEU A 39 0.43 10.83 -11.24
C LEU A 39 -0.38 9.52 -11.21
N ALA A 40 -1.06 9.22 -10.09
CA ALA A 40 -1.81 7.97 -9.94
C ALA A 40 -2.98 7.84 -10.94
N VAL A 41 -3.67 8.94 -11.24
CA VAL A 41 -4.81 8.93 -12.18
C VAL A 41 -4.41 8.68 -13.64
N GLN A 42 -3.12 8.70 -13.97
CA GLN A 42 -2.64 8.30 -15.30
C GLN A 42 -2.77 6.80 -15.56
N ALA A 43 -3.03 5.99 -14.55
CA ALA A 43 -3.20 4.56 -14.71
C ALA A 43 -4.38 4.26 -15.67
N PRO A 44 -4.26 3.27 -16.58
CA PRO A 44 -5.32 2.98 -17.54
C PRO A 44 -6.54 2.37 -16.85
N THR A 45 -7.75 2.73 -17.31
CA THR A 45 -8.99 2.09 -16.86
C THR A 45 -9.82 1.55 -18.02
N GLY A 46 -10.44 0.39 -17.79
CA GLY A 46 -11.38 -0.18 -18.75
C GLY A 46 -12.50 0.81 -19.06
N ARG A 47 -12.66 1.13 -20.35
CA ARG A 47 -13.64 2.11 -20.86
C ARG A 47 -13.53 3.49 -20.22
N ILE A 48 -12.32 3.90 -19.78
CA ILE A 48 -12.05 5.22 -19.21
C ILE A 48 -12.98 5.54 -18.02
N ARG A 49 -13.40 4.52 -17.25
CA ARG A 49 -14.37 4.74 -16.17
C ARG A 49 -13.79 5.45 -14.96
N GLN A 50 -12.47 5.42 -14.77
CA GLN A 50 -11.77 6.12 -13.70
C GLN A 50 -12.43 5.98 -12.30
N ARG A 51 -12.92 4.77 -11.96
CA ARG A 51 -13.71 4.52 -10.73
C ARG A 51 -12.88 4.49 -9.43
N TRP A 52 -11.73 5.13 -9.42
CA TRP A 52 -10.95 5.32 -8.21
C TRP A 52 -11.52 6.51 -7.45
N GLU A 53 -11.66 6.32 -6.14
CA GLU A 53 -11.94 7.38 -5.19
C GLU A 53 -10.78 7.41 -4.20
N PHE A 54 -10.24 8.61 -3.95
CA PHE A 54 -9.13 8.80 -3.03
C PHE A 54 -9.62 9.59 -1.82
N VAL A 55 -9.44 9.02 -0.63
CA VAL A 55 -9.72 9.69 0.64
C VAL A 55 -8.40 9.86 1.38
N VAL A 56 -7.95 11.10 1.50
CA VAL A 56 -6.71 11.46 2.20
C VAL A 56 -7.05 11.78 3.65
N VAL A 57 -6.49 11.02 4.59
CA VAL A 57 -6.76 11.19 6.03
C VAL A 57 -5.49 11.64 6.74
N THR A 58 -5.42 12.93 7.09
CA THR A 58 -4.27 13.54 7.77
C THR A 58 -4.48 13.69 9.28
N ASP A 59 -5.74 13.73 9.75
CA ASP A 59 -6.06 13.81 11.17
C ASP A 59 -5.57 12.58 11.95
N ALA A 60 -5.03 12.80 13.15
CA ALA A 60 -4.42 11.75 13.95
C ALA A 60 -5.47 10.78 14.55
N GLU A 61 -6.63 11.28 14.98
CA GLU A 61 -7.67 10.45 15.57
C GLU A 61 -8.37 9.60 14.52
N GLN A 62 -8.70 10.19 13.37
CA GLN A 62 -9.27 9.47 12.24
C GLN A 62 -8.33 8.37 11.73
N ARG A 63 -7.02 8.64 11.61
CA ARG A 63 -6.02 7.62 11.26
C ARG A 63 -5.98 6.49 12.29
N ARG A 64 -6.08 6.80 13.58
CA ARG A 64 -6.12 5.79 14.66
C ARG A 64 -7.38 4.92 14.55
N ALA A 65 -8.54 5.53 14.36
CA ALA A 65 -9.80 4.81 14.19
C ALA A 65 -9.76 3.87 12.96
N LEU A 66 -9.20 4.34 11.84
CA LEU A 66 -9.00 3.51 10.65
C LEU A 66 -8.04 2.34 10.90
N ALA A 67 -6.95 2.58 11.65
CA ALA A 67 -6.02 1.51 12.03
C ALA A 67 -6.70 0.43 12.89
N ASP A 68 -7.63 0.79 13.76
CA ASP A 68 -8.43 -0.17 14.54
C ASP A 68 -9.36 -1.01 13.64
N VAL A 69 -10.02 -0.39 12.66
CA VAL A 69 -10.81 -1.13 11.66
C VAL A 69 -9.93 -2.09 10.87
N TYR A 70 -8.79 -1.62 10.38
CA TYR A 70 -7.83 -2.43 9.62
C TYR A 70 -7.33 -3.64 10.41
N ARG A 71 -6.95 -3.44 11.69
CA ARG A 71 -6.52 -4.53 12.58
C ARG A 71 -7.60 -5.58 12.80
N ARG A 72 -8.86 -5.16 12.98
CA ARG A 72 -10.00 -6.10 13.11
C ARG A 72 -10.18 -6.96 11.87
N GLY A 73 -10.03 -6.38 10.68
CA GLY A 73 -10.12 -7.12 9.40
C GLY A 73 -8.99 -8.15 9.23
N GLN A 74 -7.77 -7.86 9.66
CA GLN A 74 -6.64 -8.80 9.58
C GLN A 74 -6.78 -10.01 10.51
N MET A 75 -7.52 -9.86 11.61
CA MET A 75 -7.77 -10.95 12.57
C MET A 75 -8.94 -11.87 12.15
N GLN A 76 -9.53 -11.65 10.96
CA GLN A 76 -10.54 -12.53 10.34
C GLN A 76 -9.96 -13.17 9.08
N PRO A 77 -9.20 -14.28 9.19
CA PRO A 77 -8.51 -14.90 8.06
C PRO A 77 -9.46 -15.44 6.98
N GLU A 78 -10.70 -15.76 7.33
CA GLU A 78 -11.73 -16.29 6.44
C GLU A 78 -12.27 -15.30 5.40
N HIS A 79 -12.19 -13.98 5.59
CA HIS A 79 -12.85 -13.01 4.70
C HIS A 79 -12.04 -12.57 3.47
N PHE A 80 -10.72 -12.80 3.44
CA PHE A 80 -9.87 -12.41 2.30
C PHE A 80 -9.22 -13.60 1.57
N SER A 81 -9.51 -14.83 2.00
CA SER A 81 -8.95 -16.03 1.38
C SER A 81 -9.87 -16.60 0.31
N VAL A 82 -9.58 -16.27 -0.95
CA VAL A 82 -10.16 -16.93 -2.13
C VAL A 82 -9.60 -18.34 -2.36
N ALA A 83 -8.69 -18.82 -1.51
CA ALA A 83 -8.11 -20.16 -1.60
C ALA A 83 -9.13 -21.28 -1.38
N HIS A 84 -10.27 -20.96 -0.77
CA HIS A 84 -11.38 -21.90 -0.56
C HIS A 84 -12.25 -22.11 -1.82
N LEU A 85 -12.02 -21.36 -2.90
CA LEU A 85 -12.80 -21.50 -4.13
C LEU A 85 -12.35 -22.75 -4.93
N PRO A 86 -13.29 -23.62 -5.37
CA PRO A 86 -12.95 -24.77 -6.20
C PRO A 86 -12.27 -24.34 -7.51
N GLY A 87 -11.12 -24.94 -7.85
CA GLY A 87 -10.37 -24.63 -9.08
C GLY A 87 -9.40 -23.44 -9.00
N ALA A 88 -9.19 -22.88 -7.81
CA ALA A 88 -8.25 -21.80 -7.56
C ALA A 88 -6.78 -22.23 -7.77
N ASN A 89 -6.26 -22.09 -9.00
CA ASN A 89 -4.83 -22.26 -9.33
C ASN A 89 -4.04 -20.95 -9.13
N PHE A 90 -4.03 -20.41 -7.90
CA PHE A 90 -3.19 -19.27 -7.56
C PHE A 90 -1.88 -19.74 -6.94
N SER A 91 -0.81 -19.77 -7.72
CA SER A 91 0.54 -19.77 -7.15
C SER A 91 0.75 -18.43 -6.45
N ARG A 92 0.58 -18.39 -5.13
CA ARG A 92 0.84 -17.17 -4.35
C ARG A 92 2.31 -16.81 -4.56
N ALA A 93 2.59 -15.76 -5.32
CA ALA A 93 3.95 -15.26 -5.58
C ALA A 93 4.72 -14.84 -4.30
N GLY A 94 4.08 -14.94 -3.13
CA GLY A 94 4.61 -14.56 -1.82
C GLY A 94 5.64 -15.52 -1.22
N HIS A 95 6.20 -16.46 -1.96
CA HIS A 95 7.28 -17.36 -1.49
C HIS A 95 8.55 -17.29 -2.35
N MET A 96 8.78 -16.16 -3.03
CA MET A 96 10.11 -15.86 -3.57
C MET A 96 11.05 -15.38 -2.44
N LYS A 97 12.34 -15.74 -2.48
CA LYS A 97 13.37 -15.31 -1.50
C LYS A 97 13.35 -13.80 -1.23
N SER A 98 12.95 -12.98 -2.21
CA SER A 98 12.83 -11.52 -2.13
C SER A 98 11.72 -11.00 -1.21
N THR A 99 10.71 -11.82 -0.90
CA THR A 99 9.49 -11.37 -0.18
C THR A 99 9.53 -11.59 1.33
N HIS A 100 10.47 -12.37 1.88
CA HIS A 100 10.58 -12.61 3.33
C HIS A 100 10.64 -11.29 4.15
N ARG A 101 11.44 -10.31 3.71
CA ARG A 101 11.58 -9.02 4.40
C ARG A 101 10.29 -8.18 4.36
N VAL A 102 9.41 -8.44 3.40
CA VAL A 102 8.09 -7.78 3.28
C VAL A 102 7.15 -8.26 4.38
N TYR A 103 7.26 -9.54 4.79
CA TYR A 103 6.43 -10.12 5.84
C TYR A 103 6.89 -9.73 7.25
N ASP A 104 8.19 -9.53 7.49
CA ASP A 104 8.72 -9.05 8.78
C ASP A 104 8.07 -7.71 9.22
N GLY A 105 7.79 -6.81 8.27
CA GLY A 105 7.11 -5.55 8.58
C GLY A 105 5.64 -5.67 8.98
N LEU A 106 4.95 -6.79 8.67
CA LEU A 106 3.51 -6.94 9.00
C LEU A 106 3.26 -7.07 10.51
N TRP A 107 4.26 -7.52 11.26
CA TRP A 107 4.17 -7.76 12.70
C TRP A 107 4.77 -6.63 13.53
N TYR A 108 5.35 -5.62 12.89
CA TYR A 108 5.97 -4.48 13.56
C TYR A 108 4.89 -3.58 14.17
N ARG A 109 4.98 -3.36 15.49
CA ARG A 109 4.12 -2.44 16.24
C ARG A 109 4.96 -1.21 16.63
N ASN A 110 4.48 -0.02 16.28
CA ASN A 110 4.98 1.25 16.83
C ASN A 110 4.31 1.54 18.17
#